data_AF-A0AA89WGH4-F1
#
_entry.id   AF-A0AA89WGH4-F1
#
_cell.length_a   1.000
_cell.length_b   1.000
_cell.length_c   1.000
_cell.angle_alpha   90.00
_cell.angle_beta   90.00
_cell.angle_gamma   90.00
#
_symmetry.space_group_name_H-M   'P 1'
#
loop_
_entity.id
_entity.type
_entity.pdbx_description
1 polymer ?
#
loop_
_entity_poly.entity_id
_entity_poly.type
_entity_poly.pdbx_seq_one_letter_code
_entity_poly.pdbx_strand_id
1 'polypeptide(L)'
;MKVKISLINAMLFAALQAGVSLTAAADPNVRVCDTTPTPMPILAIKHIDCSIPNSPSSVNRAYVDQNGNKTLQRVDGRRIVNCDSAGTCAHRGEFMGNAPEGIYGITTGWYLGTDTSGAVVAYKEGTGPGYGGKRYERQATKSPSSSPIDVSKLEVVCMATAVFNCSINGQDIEDEDLPKYLPLVDKKDVKKQGGNCDSVPLCYDKNMMLLGLNKDLF
;
A
#
# COMPACT_ATOMS: atom_id res chain seq x y z
N MET A 1 -1.85 -35.62 -63.84
CA MET A 1 -2.69 -34.47 -63.42
C MET A 1 -3.04 -34.63 -61.94
N LYS A 2 -2.89 -33.56 -61.16
CA LYS A 2 -3.11 -33.48 -59.70
C LYS A 2 -4.59 -33.64 -59.36
N VAL A 3 -4.93 -34.39 -58.31
CA VAL A 3 -5.99 -34.00 -57.35
C VAL A 3 -5.56 -34.46 -55.94
N LYS A 4 -5.49 -33.49 -55.03
CA LYS A 4 -5.25 -33.63 -53.59
C LYS A 4 -6.53 -34.13 -52.92
N ILE A 5 -6.42 -35.07 -51.97
CA ILE A 5 -7.44 -35.21 -50.92
C ILE A 5 -6.74 -35.19 -49.57
N SER A 6 -7.12 -34.16 -48.83
CA SER A 6 -6.69 -33.77 -47.50
C SER A 6 -7.54 -34.52 -46.47
N LEU A 7 -6.92 -35.20 -45.51
CA LEU A 7 -7.57 -35.62 -44.28
C LEU A 7 -6.74 -35.08 -43.11
N ILE A 8 -7.24 -33.96 -42.59
CA ILE A 8 -6.73 -33.27 -41.40
C ILE A 8 -7.16 -34.10 -40.20
N ASN A 9 -6.20 -34.76 -39.55
CA ASN A 9 -6.38 -35.29 -38.21
C ASN A 9 -6.47 -34.10 -37.25
N ALA A 10 -7.68 -33.79 -36.79
CA ALA A 10 -7.91 -32.87 -35.69
C ALA A 10 -7.48 -33.54 -34.37
N MET A 11 -6.19 -33.47 -34.03
CA MET A 11 -5.76 -33.66 -32.64
C MET A 11 -6.11 -32.40 -31.86
N LEU A 12 -7.21 -32.49 -31.13
CA LEU A 12 -7.63 -31.53 -30.13
C LEU A 12 -6.64 -31.60 -28.95
N PHE A 13 -5.57 -30.80 -28.98
CA PHE A 13 -4.78 -30.53 -27.78
C PHE A 13 -5.56 -29.56 -26.90
N ALA A 14 -6.35 -30.11 -25.97
CA ALA A 14 -6.81 -29.36 -24.81
C ALA A 14 -5.59 -29.07 -23.92
N ALA A 15 -4.90 -27.97 -24.21
CA ALA A 15 -3.94 -27.41 -23.28
C ALA A 15 -4.72 -26.90 -22.07
N LEU A 16 -4.78 -27.70 -21.00
CA LEU A 16 -5.08 -27.18 -19.67
C LEU A 16 -3.99 -26.14 -19.37
N GLN A 17 -4.30 -24.86 -19.59
CA GLN A 17 -3.61 -23.79 -18.90
C GLN A 17 -4.05 -23.91 -17.44
N ALA A 18 -3.27 -24.67 -16.65
CA ALA A 18 -3.26 -24.51 -15.22
C ALA A 18 -2.77 -23.07 -14.97
N GLY A 19 -3.73 -22.14 -14.87
CA GLY A 19 -3.49 -20.80 -14.38
C GLY A 19 -3.01 -20.93 -12.95
N VAL A 20 -1.69 -21.01 -12.78
CA VAL A 20 -1.08 -20.78 -11.48
C VAL A 20 -1.29 -19.30 -11.21
N SER A 21 -2.35 -18.99 -10.48
CA SER A 21 -2.50 -17.70 -9.82
C SER A 21 -1.36 -17.59 -8.81
N LEU A 22 -0.21 -17.08 -9.26
CA LEU A 22 0.84 -16.56 -8.40
C LEU A 22 0.24 -15.35 -7.69
N THR A 23 -0.43 -15.58 -6.56
CA THR A 23 -0.59 -14.52 -5.57
C THR A 23 0.83 -14.12 -5.18
N ALA A 24 1.26 -12.95 -5.63
CA ALA A 24 2.55 -12.39 -5.27
C ALA A 24 2.62 -12.35 -3.74
N ALA A 25 3.48 -13.18 -3.15
CA ALA A 25 3.75 -13.13 -1.73
C ALA A 25 4.33 -11.74 -1.42
N ALA A 26 3.79 -11.05 -0.41
CA ALA A 26 4.40 -9.84 0.11
C ALA A 26 5.87 -10.12 0.45
N ASP A 27 6.80 -9.27 0.00
CA ASP A 27 8.23 -9.46 0.27
C ASP A 27 8.47 -9.33 1.78
N PRO A 28 8.90 -10.40 2.48
CA PRO A 28 9.06 -10.37 3.93
C PRO A 28 10.21 -9.45 4.40
N ASN A 29 10.99 -8.89 3.47
CA ASN A 29 12.11 -7.98 3.76
C ASN A 29 11.80 -6.52 3.39
N VAL A 30 10.61 -6.23 2.87
CA VAL A 30 10.21 -4.87 2.49
C VAL A 30 8.81 -4.55 3.00
N ARG A 31 8.67 -3.41 3.67
CA ARG A 31 7.39 -2.80 4.02
C ARG A 31 7.24 -1.51 3.26
N VAL A 32 6.26 -1.45 2.36
CA VAL A 32 5.86 -0.18 1.74
C VAL A 32 5.35 0.75 2.85
N CYS A 33 5.75 2.03 2.88
CA CYS A 33 5.22 2.95 3.89
C CYS A 33 3.77 3.33 3.59
N ASP A 34 3.04 3.69 4.64
CA ASP A 34 1.71 4.26 4.50
C ASP A 34 1.78 5.62 3.80
N THR A 35 0.78 5.93 3.00
CA THR A 35 0.72 7.17 2.23
C THR A 35 0.04 8.30 3.00
N THR A 36 -0.75 7.97 4.02
CA THR A 36 -1.30 8.92 4.99
C THR A 36 -0.47 9.00 6.28
N PRO A 37 -0.17 10.21 6.77
CA PRO A 37 0.47 10.38 8.07
C PRO A 37 -0.45 9.95 9.22
N THR A 38 -0.01 9.02 10.07
CA THR A 38 -0.73 8.63 11.28
C THR A 38 -0.61 9.73 12.34
N PRO A 39 -1.70 10.22 12.94
CA PRO A 39 -1.62 11.09 14.10
C PRO A 39 -1.24 10.27 15.35
N MET A 40 -0.13 10.62 16.02
CA MET A 40 0.19 10.04 17.33
C MET A 40 -0.73 10.67 18.42
N PRO A 41 -1.36 9.87 19.32
CA PRO A 41 -2.40 10.39 20.23
C PRO A 41 -1.93 11.40 21.29
N ILE A 42 -0.62 11.57 21.51
CA ILE A 42 -0.09 12.33 22.65
C ILE A 42 0.65 13.60 22.22
N LEU A 43 1.09 13.74 20.96
CA LEU A 43 1.98 14.83 20.54
C LEU A 43 1.59 15.56 19.24
N ALA A 44 0.52 15.15 18.54
CA ALA A 44 0.08 15.77 17.26
C ALA A 44 1.17 15.86 16.16
N ILE A 45 2.28 15.14 16.32
CA ILE A 45 3.31 15.01 15.30
C ILE A 45 2.77 14.03 14.26
N LYS A 46 2.50 14.52 13.06
CA LYS A 46 2.15 13.69 11.90
C LYS A 46 3.41 12.94 11.45
N HIS A 47 3.36 11.62 11.43
CA HIS A 47 4.44 10.79 10.89
C HIS A 47 3.90 9.82 9.85
N ILE A 48 4.71 9.47 8.86
CA ILE A 48 4.41 8.39 7.92
C ILE A 48 4.75 7.06 8.61
N ASP A 49 3.83 6.10 8.64
CA ASP A 49 4.11 4.81 9.27
C ASP A 49 4.67 3.81 8.24
N CYS A 50 5.89 3.35 8.50
CA CYS A 50 6.55 2.29 7.76
C CYS A 50 6.82 1.07 8.65
N SER A 51 6.13 0.97 9.79
CA SER A 51 6.31 -0.12 10.74
C SER A 51 5.61 -1.39 10.25
N ILE A 52 6.15 -2.52 10.66
CA ILE A 52 5.51 -3.82 10.51
C ILE A 52 4.31 -3.89 11.46
N PRO A 53 3.11 -4.29 10.98
CA PRO A 53 1.97 -4.52 11.85
C PRO A 53 2.30 -5.48 12.98
N ASN A 54 1.77 -5.22 14.18
CA ASN A 54 2.03 -6.04 15.38
C ASN A 54 3.51 -6.15 15.77
N SER A 55 4.31 -5.13 15.45
CA SER A 55 5.69 -5.05 15.93
C SER A 55 5.75 -5.18 17.45
N PRO A 56 6.73 -5.90 18.00
CA PRO A 56 6.90 -5.99 19.44
C PRO A 56 7.08 -4.60 20.03
N SER A 57 6.60 -4.36 21.25
CA SER A 57 6.76 -3.07 21.92
C SER A 57 8.22 -2.75 22.26
N SER A 58 9.06 -3.79 22.39
CA SER A 58 10.49 -3.67 22.68
C SER A 58 11.25 -4.90 22.22
N VAL A 59 12.54 -4.72 21.92
CA VAL A 59 13.46 -5.77 21.47
C VAL A 59 14.81 -5.62 22.16
N ASN A 60 15.56 -6.72 22.27
CA ASN A 60 16.94 -6.67 22.76
C ASN A 60 17.90 -6.45 21.58
N ARG A 61 18.84 -5.51 21.73
CA ARG A 61 19.88 -5.21 20.73
C ARG A 61 21.26 -5.33 21.35
N ALA A 62 22.20 -5.88 20.58
CA ALA A 62 23.60 -5.87 20.96
C ALA A 62 24.20 -4.48 20.70
N TYR A 63 24.87 -3.93 21.70
CA TYR A 63 25.60 -2.67 21.62
C TYR A 63 27.08 -2.92 21.92
N VAL A 64 27.96 -2.29 21.14
CA VAL A 64 29.40 -2.31 21.36
C VAL A 64 29.82 -0.90 21.79
N ASP A 65 30.39 -0.77 22.98
CA ASP A 65 30.88 0.53 23.44
C ASP A 65 32.21 0.91 22.76
N GLN A 66 32.70 2.13 23.04
CA GLN A 66 33.96 2.63 22.49
C GLN A 66 35.19 1.79 22.89
N ASN A 67 35.08 0.99 23.96
CA ASN A 67 36.13 0.11 24.45
C ASN A 67 36.01 -1.33 23.89
N GLY A 68 35.01 -1.60 23.04
CA GLY A 68 34.77 -2.93 22.47
C GLY A 68 33.92 -3.86 23.33
N ASN A 69 33.39 -3.42 24.47
CA ASN A 69 32.55 -4.26 25.32
C ASN A 69 31.17 -4.44 24.70
N LYS A 70 30.68 -5.69 24.70
CA LYS A 70 29.37 -6.05 24.17
C LYS A 70 28.34 -6.09 25.29
N THR A 71 27.25 -5.36 25.14
CA THR A 71 26.09 -5.40 26.05
C THR A 71 24.81 -5.68 25.29
N LEU A 72 23.83 -6.30 25.94
CA LEU A 72 22.47 -6.40 25.43
C LEU A 72 21.63 -5.33 26.10
N GLN A 73 20.98 -4.48 25.31
CA GLN A 73 20.11 -3.43 25.79
C GLN A 73 18.69 -3.66 25.27
N ARG A 74 17.71 -3.49 26.14
CA ARG A 74 16.30 -3.47 25.75
C ARG A 74 15.98 -2.08 25.19
N VAL A 75 15.52 -2.04 23.95
CA VAL A 75 15.14 -0.80 23.25
C VAL A 75 13.71 -0.88 22.76
N ASP A 76 13.13 0.27 22.43
CA ASP A 76 11.79 0.35 21.85
C ASP A 76 11.73 -0.44 20.54
N GLY A 77 10.63 -1.16 20.32
CA GLY A 77 10.46 -1.98 19.10
C GLY A 77 9.97 -1.17 17.91
N ARG A 78 9.55 0.09 18.15
CA ARG A 78 9.25 1.09 17.14
C ARG A 78 10.10 2.34 17.40
N ARG A 79 10.62 2.94 16.34
CA ARG A 79 11.46 4.13 16.37
C ARG A 79 10.78 5.25 15.59
N ILE A 80 10.86 6.47 16.12
CA ILE A 80 10.47 7.68 15.40
C ILE A 80 11.72 8.28 14.79
N VAL A 81 11.78 8.27 13.47
CA VAL A 81 12.92 8.68 12.66
C VAL A 81 12.63 10.05 12.08
N ASN A 82 13.62 10.93 12.11
CA ASN A 82 13.54 12.25 11.49
C ASN A 82 14.51 12.30 10.29
N CYS A 83 13.99 12.68 9.13
CA CYS A 83 14.76 12.86 7.91
C CYS A 83 14.91 14.35 7.62
N ASP A 84 16.15 14.80 7.41
CA ASP A 84 16.46 16.20 7.08
C ASP A 84 16.19 16.54 5.61
N SER A 85 16.45 17.79 5.23
CA SER A 85 16.27 18.28 3.86
C SER A 85 17.23 17.66 2.83
N ALA A 86 18.32 17.02 3.28
CA ALA A 86 19.19 16.21 2.44
C ALA A 86 18.68 14.77 2.29
N GLY A 87 17.58 14.43 2.97
CA GLY A 87 16.99 13.10 2.98
C GLY A 87 17.78 12.08 3.80
N THR A 88 18.59 12.54 4.76
CA THR A 88 19.30 11.68 5.70
C THR A 88 18.45 11.48 6.94
N CYS A 89 18.13 10.22 7.24
CA CYS A 89 17.22 9.86 8.31
C CYS A 89 17.99 9.37 9.53
N ALA A 90 17.62 9.87 10.71
CA ALA A 90 18.27 9.47 11.96
C ALA A 90 17.29 9.31 13.13
N HIS A 91 17.65 8.45 14.07
CA HIS A 91 16.99 8.32 15.37
C HIS A 91 18.05 8.31 16.47
N ARG A 92 18.05 9.32 17.35
CA ARG A 92 19.03 9.46 18.44
C ARG A 92 20.50 9.35 17.97
N GLY A 93 20.80 9.88 16.78
CA GLY A 93 22.14 9.85 16.19
C GLY A 93 22.50 8.57 15.44
N GLU A 94 21.65 7.54 15.46
CA GLU A 94 21.78 6.34 14.63
C GLU A 94 21.28 6.65 13.21
N PHE A 95 22.04 6.27 12.19
CA PHE A 95 21.61 6.36 10.80
C PHE A 95 20.50 5.35 10.52
N MET A 96 19.39 5.83 9.99
CA MET A 96 18.16 5.04 9.79
C MET A 96 17.80 4.92 8.30
N GLY A 97 18.70 5.29 7.39
CA GLY A 97 18.48 5.22 5.94
C GLY A 97 18.24 6.58 5.29
N ASN A 98 17.66 6.55 4.09
CA ASN A 98 17.40 7.75 3.29
C ASN A 98 15.95 7.78 2.78
N ALA A 99 15.28 8.90 2.97
CA ALA A 99 13.91 9.16 2.53
C ALA A 99 13.69 10.68 2.41
N PRO A 100 12.63 11.15 1.73
CA PRO A 100 12.25 12.56 1.73
C PRO A 100 12.10 13.13 3.14
N GLU A 101 12.33 14.44 3.28
CA GLU A 101 12.20 15.16 4.56
C GLU A 101 10.87 14.84 5.26
N GLY A 102 10.94 14.55 6.55
CA GLY A 102 9.75 14.19 7.32
C GLY A 102 10.02 13.30 8.52
N ILE A 103 8.94 12.93 9.19
CA ILE A 103 8.98 12.08 10.39
C ILE A 103 8.35 10.74 10.04
N TYR A 104 9.03 9.65 10.37
CA TYR A 104 8.63 8.30 10.02
C TYR A 104 8.61 7.40 11.25
N GLY A 105 7.57 6.58 11.40
CA GLY A 105 7.56 5.48 12.35
C GLY A 105 8.09 4.22 11.69
N ILE A 106 9.11 3.58 12.24
CA ILE A 106 9.63 2.32 11.69
C ILE A 106 9.85 1.28 12.79
N THR A 107 9.83 0.00 12.41
CA THR A 107 10.16 -1.11 13.33
C THR A 107 11.67 -1.19 13.56
N THR A 108 12.08 -1.41 14.81
CA THR A 108 13.50 -1.65 15.12
C THR A 108 13.99 -2.92 14.39
N GLY A 109 15.13 -2.83 13.71
CA GLY A 109 15.60 -3.88 12.78
C GLY A 109 15.34 -3.58 11.31
N TRP A 110 14.81 -2.40 11.02
CA TRP A 110 14.49 -1.93 9.67
C TRP A 110 15.07 -0.53 9.46
N TYR A 111 15.26 -0.15 8.19
CA TYR A 111 15.78 1.15 7.77
C TYR A 111 14.99 1.70 6.58
N LEU A 112 14.96 3.02 6.42
CA LEU A 112 14.24 3.72 5.36
C LEU A 112 15.02 3.71 4.04
N GLY A 113 14.30 3.56 2.95
CA GLY A 113 14.81 3.73 1.59
C GLY A 113 13.68 4.08 0.65
N THR A 114 13.98 4.02 -0.64
CA THR A 114 12.97 4.14 -1.69
C THR A 114 12.90 2.86 -2.52
N ASP A 115 11.72 2.58 -3.07
CA ASP A 115 11.54 1.59 -4.12
C ASP A 115 12.04 2.13 -5.47
N THR A 116 11.92 1.33 -6.54
CA THR A 116 12.33 1.73 -7.90
C THR A 116 11.52 2.90 -8.48
N SER A 117 10.34 3.19 -7.93
CA SER A 117 9.51 4.33 -8.33
C SER A 117 9.80 5.62 -7.54
N GLY A 118 10.64 5.52 -6.50
CA GLY A 118 10.96 6.65 -5.61
C GLY A 118 10.03 6.77 -4.40
N ALA A 119 9.06 5.88 -4.24
CA ALA A 119 8.21 5.87 -3.05
C ALA A 119 8.95 5.30 -1.84
N VAL A 120 8.65 5.81 -0.65
CA VAL A 120 9.33 5.42 0.59
C VAL A 120 8.92 4.02 1.02
N VAL A 121 9.90 3.22 1.40
CA VAL A 121 9.71 1.88 1.96
C VAL A 121 10.68 1.67 3.12
N ALA A 122 10.33 0.77 4.04
CA ALA A 122 11.24 0.24 5.03
C ALA A 122 11.81 -1.10 4.56
N TYR A 123 13.13 -1.23 4.56
CA TYR A 123 13.85 -2.47 4.29
C TYR A 123 14.32 -3.09 5.61
N LYS A 124 14.31 -4.42 5.68
CA LYS A 124 14.90 -5.14 6.80
C LYS A 124 16.41 -4.96 6.79
N GLU A 125 17.02 -4.71 7.95
CA GLU A 125 18.49 -4.64 8.08
C GLU A 125 19.15 -5.90 7.51
N GLY A 126 20.27 -5.72 6.81
CA GLY A 126 20.93 -6.80 6.08
C GLY A 126 20.35 -7.08 4.68
N THR A 127 19.32 -6.34 4.25
CA THR A 127 18.71 -6.47 2.93
C THR A 127 18.61 -5.13 2.21
N GLY A 128 18.24 -5.13 0.92
CA GLY A 128 18.00 -3.90 0.16
C GLY A 128 19.28 -3.09 -0.15
N PRO A 129 19.12 -1.89 -0.74
CA PRO A 129 20.21 -1.09 -1.29
C PRO A 129 21.31 -0.71 -0.29
N GLY A 130 20.95 -0.45 0.96
CA GLY A 130 21.91 -0.08 2.01
C GLY A 130 22.89 -1.20 2.38
N TYR A 131 22.60 -2.44 1.96
CA TYR A 131 23.42 -3.63 2.20
C TYR A 131 23.85 -4.30 0.88
N GLY A 132 23.86 -3.56 -0.24
CA GLY A 132 24.25 -4.08 -1.56
C GLY A 132 23.17 -4.90 -2.28
N GLY A 133 21.96 -4.97 -1.74
CA GLY A 133 20.79 -5.57 -2.38
C GLY A 133 20.15 -4.66 -3.44
N LYS A 134 19.17 -5.20 -4.17
CA LYS A 134 18.40 -4.42 -5.15
C LYS A 134 17.36 -3.54 -4.45
N ARG A 135 16.96 -2.45 -5.09
CA ARG A 135 15.74 -1.72 -4.71
C ARG A 135 14.54 -2.63 -4.90
N TYR A 136 13.57 -2.49 -4.01
CA TYR A 136 12.26 -3.12 -4.14
C TYR A 136 11.63 -2.65 -5.46
N GLU A 137 11.24 -3.61 -6.29
CA GLU A 137 10.43 -3.35 -7.45
C GLU A 137 9.00 -3.62 -7.05
N ARG A 138 8.22 -2.55 -6.89
CA ARG A 138 6.80 -2.68 -6.62
C ARG A 138 6.21 -3.44 -7.80
N GLN A 139 5.71 -4.65 -7.54
CA GLN A 139 4.92 -5.33 -8.55
C GLN A 139 3.74 -4.42 -8.83
N ALA A 140 3.63 -3.93 -10.07
CA ALA A 140 2.45 -3.24 -10.52
C ALA A 140 1.29 -4.19 -10.29
N THR A 141 0.54 -3.99 -9.19
CA THR A 141 -0.85 -4.39 -9.16
C THR A 141 -1.42 -3.79 -10.43
N LYS A 142 -1.91 -4.65 -11.33
CA LYS A 142 -2.49 -4.22 -12.60
C LYS A 142 -3.33 -2.99 -12.31
N SER A 143 -2.91 -1.82 -12.80
CA SER A 143 -3.78 -0.67 -12.84
C SER A 143 -5.07 -1.16 -13.49
N PRO A 144 -6.24 -1.00 -12.87
CA PRO A 144 -7.46 -1.25 -13.60
C PRO A 144 -7.43 -0.32 -14.81
N SER A 145 -7.51 -0.94 -15.98
CA SER A 145 -7.60 -0.29 -17.28
C SER A 145 -8.52 0.92 -17.19
N SER A 146 -8.10 2.05 -17.76
CA SER A 146 -8.84 3.31 -17.90
C SER A 146 -10.08 3.20 -18.81
N SER A 147 -10.75 2.05 -18.82
CA SER A 147 -12.06 1.86 -19.44
C SER A 147 -13.13 2.39 -18.47
N PRO A 148 -14.25 2.94 -18.95
CA PRO A 148 -15.32 3.39 -18.07
C PRO A 148 -15.78 2.22 -17.20
N ILE A 149 -15.50 2.29 -15.90
CA ILE A 149 -15.93 1.28 -14.93
C ILE A 149 -17.46 1.41 -14.81
N ASP A 150 -18.17 0.35 -15.16
CA ASP A 150 -19.61 0.26 -14.93
C ASP A 150 -19.86 0.01 -13.43
N VAL A 151 -19.84 1.09 -12.66
CA VAL A 151 -20.05 1.12 -11.20
C VAL A 151 -21.35 0.46 -10.76
N SER A 152 -22.34 0.34 -11.65
CA SER A 152 -23.62 -0.32 -11.34
C SER A 152 -23.49 -1.83 -11.11
N LYS A 153 -22.36 -2.43 -11.51
CA LYS A 153 -22.07 -3.88 -11.35
C LYS A 153 -21.13 -4.19 -10.20
N LEU A 154 -20.66 -3.18 -9.46
CA LEU A 154 -19.78 -3.36 -8.33
C LEU A 154 -20.59 -3.50 -7.05
N GLU A 155 -20.29 -4.51 -6.24
CA GLU A 155 -20.78 -4.60 -4.88
C GLU A 155 -19.83 -3.80 -3.99
N VAL A 156 -20.27 -2.63 -3.54
CA VAL A 156 -19.46 -1.75 -2.69
C VAL A 156 -20.12 -1.62 -1.33
N VAL A 157 -19.39 -2.02 -0.29
CA VAL A 157 -19.85 -1.96 1.10
C VAL A 157 -18.82 -1.20 1.91
N CYS A 158 -19.22 -0.07 2.50
CA CYS A 158 -18.38 0.72 3.39
C CYS A 158 -19.00 0.75 4.78
N MET A 159 -18.19 0.52 5.81
CA MET A 159 -18.63 0.63 7.20
C MET A 159 -18.27 2.02 7.72
N ALA A 160 -19.28 2.81 8.10
CA ALA A 160 -19.09 4.15 8.65
C ALA A 160 -18.40 4.09 10.04
N THR A 161 -17.07 3.96 10.05
CA THR A 161 -16.22 4.04 11.23
C THR A 161 -15.32 5.28 11.13
N ALA A 162 -14.28 5.42 11.96
CA ALA A 162 -13.32 6.53 11.84
C ALA A 162 -12.57 6.55 10.48
N VAL A 163 -12.57 5.41 9.79
CA VAL A 163 -12.17 5.18 8.39
C VAL A 163 -13.35 4.56 7.64
N PHE A 164 -13.39 4.66 6.32
CA PHE A 164 -14.56 4.19 5.56
C PHE A 164 -14.64 2.66 5.43
N ASN A 165 -13.54 1.94 5.69
CA ASN A 165 -13.48 0.47 5.74
C ASN A 165 -14.32 -0.15 4.61
N CYS A 166 -13.95 0.21 3.38
CA CYS A 166 -14.69 -0.15 2.19
C CYS A 166 -14.20 -1.47 1.62
N SER A 167 -15.14 -2.26 1.11
CA SER A 167 -14.86 -3.45 0.31
C SER A 167 -15.53 -3.31 -1.06
N ILE A 168 -14.85 -3.78 -2.09
CA ILE A 168 -15.37 -3.86 -3.47
C ILE A 168 -15.34 -5.32 -3.89
N ASN A 169 -16.50 -5.89 -4.20
CA ASN A 169 -16.69 -7.31 -4.54
C ASN A 169 -16.11 -8.26 -3.48
N GLY A 170 -16.24 -7.89 -2.21
CA GLY A 170 -15.73 -8.66 -1.06
C GLY A 170 -14.22 -8.57 -0.82
N GLN A 171 -13.50 -7.72 -1.57
CA GLN A 171 -12.10 -7.39 -1.31
C GLN A 171 -12.00 -6.04 -0.59
N ASP A 172 -11.31 -6.02 0.55
CA ASP A 172 -11.05 -4.78 1.29
C ASP A 172 -10.14 -3.84 0.49
N ILE A 173 -10.56 -2.58 0.40
CA ILE A 173 -9.87 -1.52 -0.33
C ILE A 173 -9.56 -0.40 0.65
N GLU A 174 -8.29 -0.03 0.72
CA GLU A 174 -7.83 1.12 1.48
C GLU A 174 -8.49 2.40 0.97
N ASP A 175 -8.87 3.31 1.88
CA ASP A 175 -9.64 4.51 1.54
C ASP A 175 -8.98 5.32 0.39
N GLU A 176 -7.65 5.47 0.44
CA GLU A 176 -6.85 6.20 -0.56
C GLU A 176 -6.83 5.55 -1.95
N ASP A 177 -7.09 4.25 -1.99
CA ASP A 177 -7.15 3.47 -3.22
C ASP A 177 -8.56 3.47 -3.82
N LEU A 178 -9.60 3.86 -3.07
CA LEU A 178 -10.98 3.90 -3.55
C LEU A 178 -11.14 4.73 -4.85
N PRO A 179 -10.52 5.93 -5.01
CA PRO A 179 -10.61 6.69 -6.26
C PRO A 179 -10.00 6.00 -7.48
N LYS A 180 -9.21 4.93 -7.28
CA LYS A 180 -8.68 4.10 -8.37
C LYS A 180 -9.73 3.14 -8.94
N TYR A 181 -10.74 2.80 -8.15
CA TYR A 181 -11.78 1.82 -8.50
C TYR A 181 -13.16 2.47 -8.71
N LEU A 182 -13.42 3.60 -8.08
CA LEU A 182 -14.68 4.31 -8.14
C LEU A 182 -14.46 5.76 -8.59
N PRO A 183 -15.31 6.29 -9.49
CA PRO A 183 -15.19 7.67 -9.95
C PRO A 183 -15.53 8.65 -8.81
N LEU A 184 -14.85 9.80 -8.82
CA LEU A 184 -15.19 10.92 -7.94
C LEU A 184 -16.35 11.70 -8.55
N VAL A 185 -17.37 12.00 -7.73
CA VAL A 185 -18.56 12.75 -8.16
C VAL A 185 -18.78 13.97 -7.27
N ASP A 186 -19.26 15.06 -7.88
CA ASP A 186 -19.59 16.30 -7.18
C ASP A 186 -20.94 16.18 -6.45
N LYS A 187 -20.92 16.31 -5.13
CA LYS A 187 -22.12 16.28 -4.28
C LYS A 187 -23.21 17.26 -4.73
N LYS A 188 -22.84 18.45 -5.21
CA LYS A 188 -23.79 19.47 -5.69
C LYS A 188 -24.48 19.01 -6.97
N ASP A 189 -23.73 18.39 -7.89
CA ASP A 189 -24.28 17.88 -9.15
C ASP A 189 -25.18 16.66 -8.90
N VAL A 190 -24.79 15.76 -8.01
CA VAL A 190 -25.61 14.61 -7.58
C VAL A 190 -26.94 15.09 -6.98
N LYS A 191 -26.90 16.07 -6.07
CA LYS A 191 -28.12 16.66 -5.48
C LYS A 191 -29.01 17.35 -6.52
N LYS A 192 -28.42 18.08 -7.47
CA LYS A 192 -29.16 18.76 -8.55
C LYS A 192 -29.91 17.76 -9.44
N GLN A 193 -29.38 16.54 -9.59
CA GLN A 193 -30.00 15.45 -10.36
C GLN A 193 -30.96 14.58 -9.52
N GLY A 194 -31.19 14.93 -8.25
CA GLY A 194 -32.09 14.20 -7.34
C GLY A 194 -31.47 13.01 -6.63
N GLY A 195 -30.15 12.82 -6.72
CA GLY A 195 -29.40 11.83 -5.95
C GLY A 195 -29.00 12.32 -4.56
N ASN A 196 -28.29 11.47 -3.81
CA ASN A 196 -27.79 11.78 -2.47
C ASN A 196 -26.36 11.26 -2.25
N CYS A 197 -25.65 11.87 -1.29
CA CYS A 197 -24.30 11.48 -0.87
C CYS A 197 -24.23 11.40 0.66
N ASP A 198 -25.31 10.94 1.29
CA ASP A 198 -25.43 10.92 2.74
C ASP A 198 -24.84 9.62 3.33
N SER A 199 -24.76 8.56 2.52
CA SER A 199 -24.07 7.29 2.81
C SER A 199 -22.56 7.42 2.56
N VAL A 200 -21.91 8.29 3.32
CA VAL A 200 -20.46 8.57 3.23
C VAL A 200 -19.62 7.29 3.29
N PRO A 201 -18.66 7.08 2.35
CA PRO A 201 -18.17 8.02 1.33
C PRO A 201 -18.91 7.98 -0.01
N LEU A 202 -19.95 7.16 -0.14
CA LEU A 202 -20.62 6.84 -1.40
C LEU A 202 -21.72 7.84 -1.78
N CYS A 203 -21.88 8.03 -3.08
CA CYS A 203 -22.95 8.82 -3.69
C CYS A 203 -23.83 7.94 -4.58
N TYR A 204 -25.13 8.17 -4.53
CA TYR A 204 -26.15 7.42 -5.25
C TYR A 204 -27.05 8.34 -6.06
N ASP A 205 -27.61 7.83 -7.15
CA ASP A 205 -28.64 8.52 -7.92
C ASP A 205 -30.01 8.46 -7.21
N LYS A 206 -31.03 9.07 -7.83
CA LYS A 206 -32.41 9.06 -7.30
C LYS A 206 -33.05 7.67 -7.19
N ASN A 207 -32.48 6.66 -7.87
CA ASN A 207 -32.94 5.27 -7.87
C ASN A 207 -32.12 4.40 -6.92
N MET A 208 -31.27 4.99 -6.07
CA MET A 208 -30.34 4.28 -5.18
C MET A 208 -29.25 3.47 -5.93
N MET A 209 -28.95 3.82 -7.18
CA MET A 209 -27.85 3.23 -7.94
C MET A 209 -26.54 3.94 -7.60
N LEU A 210 -25.48 3.18 -7.36
CA LEU A 210 -24.16 3.72 -7.03
C LEU A 210 -23.61 4.55 -8.19
N LEU A 211 -23.25 5.80 -7.90
CA LEU A 211 -22.61 6.72 -8.85
C LEU A 211 -21.10 6.79 -8.66
N GLY A 212 -20.61 6.71 -7.42
CA GLY A 212 -19.18 6.85 -7.12
C GLY A 212 -18.92 7.39 -5.71
N LEU A 213 -17.74 7.94 -5.50
CA LEU A 213 -17.30 8.53 -4.24
C LEU A 213 -17.58 10.03 -4.20
N ASN A 214 -17.95 10.54 -3.03
CA ASN A 214 -18.04 11.98 -2.82
C ASN A 214 -16.66 12.62 -2.92
N LYS A 215 -16.45 13.46 -3.94
CA LYS A 215 -15.17 14.15 -4.18
C LYS A 215 -14.72 15.07 -3.05
N ASP A 216 -15.61 15.48 -2.15
CA ASP A 216 -15.23 16.36 -1.03
C ASP A 216 -14.44 15.61 0.07
N LEU A 217 -14.31 14.28 -0.06
CA LEU A 217 -13.67 13.39 0.90
C LEU A 217 -12.33 12.79 0.42
N PHE A 218 -11.97 12.99 -0.86
CA PHE A 218 -10.76 12.45 -1.51
C PHE A 218 -10.13 13.51 -2.41
#